data_AF-A0A7G9G4G1-F1
#
_entry.id   AF-A0A7G9G4G1-F1
#
_cell.length_a   1.000
_cell.length_b   1.000
_cell.length_c   1.000
_cell.angle_alpha   90.00
_cell.angle_beta   90.00
_cell.angle_gamma   90.00
#
_symmetry.space_group_name_H-M   'P 1'
#
loop_
_entity.id
_entity.type
_entity.pdbx_description
1 polymer ?
#
loop_
_entity_poly.entity_id
_entity_poly.type
_entity_poly.pdbx_seq_one_letter_code
_entity_poly.pdbx_strand_id
1 'polypeptide(L)'
;MIDSAAILERLMEYYANDYDLTCPYQLGDTIYDTYAAYSHFNCFEHAFIRDTLTLSKGDLFRFKSHLTTAIEPFLVRGGEEFPAPGHIYTYVTGIFISERKVRDDVRRIIRRFRYYRGYGFYNRGYCQARIAAFDTETGTLICSPAAKELMLEYQRILG
;
A
#
# COMPACT_ATOMS: atom_id res chain seq x y z
N MET A 1 -0.27 20.51 -12.87
CA MET A 1 0.04 19.07 -12.84
C MET A 1 1.26 18.93 -11.97
N ILE A 2 1.14 18.14 -10.92
CA ILE A 2 2.26 17.83 -10.02
C ILE A 2 3.13 16.78 -10.73
N ASP A 3 4.44 16.87 -10.59
CA ASP A 3 5.36 15.89 -11.16
C ASP A 3 5.26 14.57 -10.38
N SER A 4 4.96 13.46 -11.06
CA SER A 4 4.83 12.15 -10.41
C SER A 4 6.16 11.64 -9.85
N ALA A 5 7.27 11.95 -10.53
CA ALA A 5 8.60 11.60 -10.07
C ALA A 5 8.94 12.29 -8.75
N ALA A 6 8.55 13.57 -8.61
CA ALA A 6 8.74 14.32 -7.36
C ALA A 6 7.88 13.74 -6.21
N ILE A 7 6.67 13.23 -6.49
CA ILE A 7 5.87 12.53 -5.47
C ILE A 7 6.52 11.21 -5.07
N LEU A 8 7.04 10.44 -6.02
CA LEU A 8 7.75 9.20 -5.75
C LEU A 8 8.99 9.45 -4.88
N GLU A 9 9.80 10.44 -5.22
CA GLU A 9 10.99 10.84 -4.45
C GLU A 9 10.63 11.20 -3.01
N ARG A 10 9.62 12.05 -2.80
CA ARG A 10 9.15 12.43 -1.45
C ARG A 10 8.59 11.26 -0.66
N LEU A 11 7.90 10.32 -1.31
CA LEU A 11 7.44 9.08 -0.66
C LEU A 11 8.63 8.22 -0.24
N MET A 12 9.64 8.07 -1.10
CA MET A 12 10.86 7.34 -0.78
C MET A 12 11.61 7.99 0.40
N GLU A 13 11.77 9.32 0.39
CA GLU A 13 12.37 10.07 1.50
C GLU A 13 11.57 9.90 2.80
N TYR A 14 10.24 9.97 2.74
CA TYR A 14 9.38 9.77 3.89
C TYR A 14 9.59 8.39 4.52
N TYR A 15 9.59 7.33 3.70
CA TYR A 15 9.76 5.96 4.17
C TYR A 15 11.20 5.63 4.58
N ALA A 16 12.23 6.15 3.90
CA ALA A 16 13.63 5.85 4.17
C ALA A 16 14.10 6.20 5.59
N ASN A 17 13.37 7.04 6.33
CA ASN A 17 13.70 7.38 7.71
C ASN A 17 13.61 6.17 8.65
N ASP A 18 12.58 5.34 8.48
CA ASP A 18 12.25 4.26 9.40
C ASP A 18 12.16 2.89 8.71
N TYR A 19 12.10 2.83 7.38
CA TYR A 19 11.83 1.62 6.60
C TYR A 19 13.03 1.19 5.75
N ASP A 20 13.18 -0.12 5.61
CA ASP A 20 14.06 -0.71 4.61
C ASP A 20 13.42 -0.60 3.23
N LEU A 21 14.12 0.00 2.26
CA LEU A 21 13.63 0.18 0.90
C LEU A 21 14.26 -0.84 -0.06
N THR A 22 13.43 -1.39 -0.95
CA THR A 22 13.85 -2.19 -2.12
C THR A 22 13.32 -1.54 -3.39
N CYS A 23 14.23 -1.12 -4.28
CA CYS A 23 13.90 -0.38 -5.50
C CYS A 23 14.71 -0.92 -6.69
N PRO A 24 14.07 -1.49 -7.74
CA PRO A 24 12.65 -1.86 -7.83
C PRO A 24 12.34 -3.15 -7.04
N TYR A 25 11.05 -3.39 -6.79
CA TYR A 25 10.58 -4.65 -6.21
C TYR A 25 9.65 -5.40 -7.16
N GLN A 26 10.03 -6.61 -7.53
CA GLN A 26 9.24 -7.47 -8.39
C GLN A 26 8.38 -8.43 -7.58
N LEU A 27 7.07 -8.43 -7.85
CA LEU A 27 6.11 -9.39 -7.30
C LEU A 27 5.32 -10.03 -8.44
N GLY A 28 5.66 -11.28 -8.74
CA GLY A 28 5.13 -11.98 -9.91
C GLY A 28 5.50 -11.25 -11.20
N ASP A 29 4.49 -10.82 -11.95
CA ASP A 29 4.63 -10.09 -13.22
C ASP A 29 4.59 -8.56 -13.06
N THR A 30 4.51 -8.06 -11.82
CA THR A 30 4.42 -6.63 -11.53
C THR A 30 5.68 -6.12 -10.89
N ILE A 31 6.13 -4.98 -11.37
CA ILE A 31 7.19 -4.20 -10.77
C ILE A 31 6.54 -3.05 -10.00
N TYR A 32 6.86 -2.97 -8.71
CA TYR A 32 6.65 -1.80 -7.87
C TYR A 32 7.96 -1.00 -7.88
N ASP A 33 7.85 0.32 -8.04
CA ASP A 33 9.00 1.22 -8.04
C ASP A 33 9.74 1.20 -6.70
N THR A 34 8.99 1.03 -5.61
CA THR A 34 9.52 0.91 -4.26
C THR A 34 8.69 -0.08 -3.45
N TYR A 35 9.37 -0.95 -2.73
CA TYR A 35 8.82 -1.68 -1.60
C TYR A 35 9.50 -1.18 -0.33
N ALA A 36 8.71 -0.68 0.62
CA ALA A 36 9.18 -0.26 1.94
C ALA A 36 8.69 -1.24 3.00
N ALA A 37 9.59 -1.71 3.86
CA ALA A 37 9.29 -2.64 4.93
C ALA A 37 9.72 -2.08 6.29
N TYR A 38 8.84 -2.18 7.28
CA TYR A 38 9.12 -1.83 8.67
C TYR A 38 8.69 -2.98 9.59
N SER A 39 9.48 -3.20 10.64
CA SER A 39 9.25 -4.21 11.64
C SER A 39 9.71 -3.69 13.00
N HIS A 40 8.80 -3.62 13.97
CA HIS A 40 9.15 -3.26 15.35
C HIS A 40 8.18 -3.87 16.35
N PHE A 41 8.70 -4.53 17.39
CA PHE A 41 7.93 -5.18 18.46
C PHE A 41 6.70 -5.99 17.97
N ASN A 42 6.90 -6.84 16.95
CA ASN A 42 5.86 -7.68 16.34
C ASN A 42 4.71 -6.92 15.64
N CYS A 43 4.94 -5.64 15.33
CA CYS A 43 4.15 -4.82 14.42
C CYS A 43 4.91 -4.69 13.09
N PHE A 44 4.20 -4.85 11.99
CA PHE A 44 4.79 -4.83 10.65
C PHE A 44 4.06 -3.86 9.74
N GLU A 45 4.80 -3.16 8.88
CA GLU A 45 4.24 -2.35 7.81
C GLU A 45 4.94 -2.65 6.49
N HIS A 46 4.13 -2.76 5.43
CA HIS A 46 4.57 -3.01 4.08
C HIS A 46 3.92 -2.00 3.15
N ALA A 47 4.72 -1.17 2.47
CA ALA A 47 4.23 -0.24 1.46
C ALA A 47 4.74 -0.63 0.08
N PHE A 48 3.83 -0.72 -0.88
CA PHE A 48 4.11 -1.05 -2.28
C PHE A 48 3.76 0.17 -3.12
N ILE A 49 4.78 0.87 -3.61
CA ILE A 49 4.64 2.13 -4.34
C ILE A 49 4.77 1.86 -5.83
N ARG A 50 3.86 2.43 -6.62
CA ARG A 50 3.91 2.34 -8.08
C ARG A 50 3.53 3.66 -8.74
N ASP A 51 4.41 4.17 -9.58
CA ASP A 51 4.13 5.27 -10.50
C ASP A 51 3.58 4.72 -11.83
N THR A 52 2.56 5.38 -12.37
CA THR A 52 1.92 4.98 -13.60
C THR A 52 1.28 6.15 -14.33
N LEU A 53 1.30 6.07 -15.66
CA LEU A 53 0.58 7.02 -16.50
C LEU A 53 -0.91 7.09 -16.14
N THR A 54 -1.57 5.93 -15.93
CA THR A 54 -3.00 5.88 -15.57
C THR A 54 -3.28 4.74 -14.60
N LEU A 55 -3.80 5.06 -13.41
CA LEU A 55 -4.28 4.05 -12.48
C LEU A 55 -5.58 3.41 -12.96
N SER A 56 -5.56 2.11 -13.27
CA SER A 56 -6.71 1.37 -13.77
C SER A 56 -7.38 0.50 -12.70
N LYS A 57 -8.57 -0.04 -13.02
CA LYS A 57 -9.19 -1.10 -12.20
C LYS A 57 -8.33 -2.36 -12.13
N GLY A 58 -7.65 -2.67 -13.23
CA GLY A 58 -6.77 -3.83 -13.34
C GLY A 58 -5.64 -3.78 -12.32
N ASP A 59 -5.05 -2.60 -12.11
CA ASP A 59 -3.98 -2.40 -11.11
C ASP A 59 -4.49 -2.65 -9.68
N LEU A 60 -5.68 -2.16 -9.34
CA LEU A 60 -6.29 -2.38 -8.03
C LEU A 60 -6.65 -3.86 -7.80
N PHE A 61 -7.18 -4.53 -8.83
CA PHE A 61 -7.49 -5.96 -8.75
C PHE A 61 -6.22 -6.80 -8.67
N ARG A 62 -5.17 -6.41 -9.36
CA ARG A 62 -3.86 -7.06 -9.31
C ARG A 62 -3.22 -6.92 -7.93
N PHE A 63 -3.23 -5.72 -7.36
CA PHE A 63 -2.77 -5.51 -5.98
C PHE A 63 -3.58 -6.34 -4.98
N LYS A 64 -4.91 -6.39 -5.13
CA LYS A 64 -5.74 -7.28 -4.30
C LYS A 64 -5.38 -8.75 -4.49
N SER A 65 -5.09 -9.18 -5.71
CA SER A 65 -4.64 -10.55 -5.99
C SER A 65 -3.34 -10.84 -5.25
N HIS A 66 -2.31 -10.02 -5.45
CA HIS A 66 -1.03 -10.12 -4.72
C HIS A 66 -1.22 -10.15 -3.22
N LEU A 67 -2.08 -9.28 -2.68
CA LEU A 67 -2.40 -9.24 -1.28
C LEU A 67 -2.87 -10.61 -0.77
N THR A 68 -3.80 -11.24 -1.49
CA THR A 68 -4.43 -12.50 -1.06
C THR A 68 -3.65 -13.77 -1.42
N THR A 69 -2.77 -13.71 -2.42
CA THR A 69 -2.07 -14.91 -2.94
C THR A 69 -0.58 -14.92 -2.64
N ALA A 70 0.02 -13.77 -2.31
CA ALA A 70 1.46 -13.64 -2.09
C ALA A 70 1.79 -12.94 -0.76
N ILE A 71 1.33 -11.70 -0.60
CA ILE A 71 1.72 -10.85 0.53
C ILE A 71 1.17 -11.40 1.84
N GLU A 72 -0.14 -11.53 2.00
CA GLU A 72 -0.69 -12.02 3.26
C GLU A 72 -0.25 -13.47 3.55
N PRO A 73 -0.28 -14.42 2.60
CA PRO A 73 0.09 -15.79 2.92
C PRO A 73 1.56 -16.02 3.21
N PHE A 74 2.47 -15.29 2.55
CA PHE A 74 3.90 -15.57 2.63
C PHE A 74 4.69 -14.46 3.30
N LEU A 75 4.40 -13.19 3.00
CA LEU A 75 5.09 -12.07 3.65
C LEU A 75 4.64 -11.92 5.12
N VAL A 76 3.33 -12.05 5.38
CA VAL A 76 2.76 -11.84 6.72
C VAL A 76 2.77 -13.12 7.54
N ARG A 77 2.31 -14.23 6.96
CA ARG A 77 2.24 -15.53 7.68
C ARG A 77 3.47 -16.42 7.51
N GLY A 78 4.41 -16.09 6.62
CA GLY A 78 5.57 -16.96 6.38
C GLY A 78 5.21 -18.32 5.75
N GLY A 79 4.03 -18.46 5.13
CA GLY A 79 3.53 -19.73 4.60
C GLY A 79 2.75 -20.58 5.60
N GLU A 80 2.72 -20.19 6.87
CA GLU A 80 2.07 -20.93 7.96
C GLU A 80 0.58 -20.59 8.10
N GLU A 81 -0.16 -21.34 8.93
CA GLU A 81 -1.57 -21.06 9.21
C GLU A 81 -1.79 -19.68 9.86
N PHE A 82 -0.86 -19.27 10.72
CA PHE A 82 -0.89 -18.01 11.47
C PHE A 82 0.46 -17.27 11.37
N PRO A 83 0.48 -15.95 11.60
CA PRO A 83 1.73 -15.21 11.75
C PRO A 83 2.56 -15.72 12.93
N ALA A 84 3.82 -15.29 12.98
CA ALA A 84 4.73 -15.64 14.07
C ALA A 84 4.11 -15.34 15.45
N PRO A 85 4.41 -16.16 16.49
CA PRO A 85 3.91 -15.94 17.83
C PRO A 85 4.19 -14.51 18.34
N GLY A 86 3.18 -13.89 18.95
CA GLY A 86 3.29 -12.51 19.45
C GLY A 86 3.00 -11.41 18.41
N HIS A 87 2.71 -11.77 17.15
CA HIS A 87 2.25 -10.83 16.13
C HIS A 87 1.04 -10.01 16.59
N ILE A 88 1.16 -8.68 16.50
CA ILE A 88 0.13 -7.72 16.90
C ILE A 88 -0.68 -7.29 15.68
N TYR A 89 -0.02 -6.72 14.68
CA TYR A 89 -0.65 -6.36 13.42
C TYR A 89 0.35 -6.29 12.28
N THR A 90 -0.19 -6.41 11.07
CA THR A 90 0.50 -6.04 9.84
C THR A 90 -0.36 -5.09 9.02
N TYR A 91 0.18 -3.94 8.65
CA TYR A 91 -0.41 -3.06 7.64
C TYR A 91 0.21 -3.29 6.27
N VAL A 92 -0.63 -3.42 5.26
CA VAL A 92 -0.19 -3.55 3.85
C VAL A 92 -0.80 -2.41 3.04
N THR A 93 0.02 -1.48 2.58
CA THR A 93 -0.42 -0.28 1.86
C THR A 93 -0.02 -0.33 0.40
N GLY A 94 -1.00 -0.32 -0.51
CA GLY A 94 -0.76 -0.07 -1.93
C GLY A 94 -0.80 1.43 -2.20
N ILE A 95 0.30 2.00 -2.65
CA ILE A 95 0.45 3.42 -2.96
C ILE A 95 0.60 3.57 -4.47
N PHE A 96 -0.30 4.32 -5.09
CA PHE A 96 -0.31 4.53 -6.54
C PHE A 96 -0.16 6.00 -6.85
N ILE A 97 0.73 6.34 -7.76
CA ILE A 97 0.88 7.69 -8.31
C ILE A 97 0.36 7.61 -9.75
N SER A 98 -0.63 8.43 -10.06
CA SER A 98 -1.29 8.46 -11.37
C SER A 98 -1.04 9.81 -12.02
N GLU A 99 -0.28 9.83 -13.11
CA GLU A 99 0.00 11.04 -13.88
C GLU A 99 -1.28 11.66 -14.46
N ARG A 100 -2.24 10.80 -14.85
CA ARG A 100 -3.55 11.20 -15.35
C ARG A 100 -4.62 11.13 -14.27
N LYS A 101 -5.69 11.90 -14.48
CA LYS A 101 -6.87 11.91 -13.61
C LYS A 101 -7.39 10.49 -13.38
N VAL A 102 -7.44 10.11 -12.11
CA VAL A 102 -8.03 8.85 -11.66
C VAL A 102 -9.53 8.92 -11.92
N ARG A 103 -10.01 7.99 -12.74
CA ARG A 103 -11.42 7.91 -13.16
C ARG A 103 -12.35 7.66 -11.97
N ASP A 104 -13.58 8.16 -12.04
CA ASP A 104 -14.54 8.09 -10.93
C ASP A 104 -14.90 6.66 -10.51
N ASP A 105 -14.90 5.72 -11.47
CA ASP A 105 -15.13 4.31 -11.19
C ASP A 105 -13.96 3.67 -10.44
N VAL A 106 -12.72 4.05 -10.74
CA VAL A 106 -11.51 3.66 -9.97
C VAL A 106 -11.53 4.30 -8.58
N ARG A 107 -11.83 5.60 -8.47
CA ARG A 107 -11.99 6.31 -7.18
C ARG A 107 -13.02 5.63 -6.29
N ARG A 108 -14.14 5.17 -6.87
CA ARG A 108 -15.19 4.44 -6.14
C ARG A 108 -14.69 3.10 -5.60
N ILE A 109 -13.88 2.37 -6.35
CA ILE A 109 -13.26 1.12 -5.89
C ILE A 109 -12.34 1.39 -4.71
N ILE A 110 -11.46 2.39 -4.80
CA ILE A 110 -10.52 2.75 -3.71
C ILE A 110 -11.29 3.09 -2.42
N ARG A 111 -12.32 3.94 -2.50
CA ARG A 111 -13.13 4.34 -1.33
C ARG A 111 -13.91 3.18 -0.71
N ARG A 112 -14.25 2.16 -1.49
CA ARG A 112 -14.94 0.95 -1.04
C ARG A 112 -14.00 -0.19 -0.67
N PHE A 113 -12.70 -0.07 -0.95
CA PHE A 113 -11.73 -1.09 -0.64
C PHE A 113 -11.71 -1.37 0.86
N ARG A 114 -11.81 -2.65 1.22
CA ARG A 114 -11.68 -3.18 2.57
C ARG A 114 -10.97 -4.51 2.48
N TYR A 115 -9.95 -4.68 3.33
CA TYR A 115 -9.34 -5.96 3.57
C TYR A 115 -8.93 -6.01 5.03
N TYR A 116 -9.40 -7.03 5.72
CA TYR A 116 -9.06 -7.30 7.10
C TYR A 116 -9.06 -8.81 7.29
N ARG A 117 -7.98 -9.33 7.87
CA ARG A 117 -7.86 -10.73 8.25
C ARG A 117 -7.39 -10.81 9.69
N GLY A 118 -8.28 -11.21 10.58
CA GLY A 118 -7.94 -11.54 11.97
C GLY A 118 -7.46 -12.99 12.07
N TYR A 119 -6.48 -13.25 12.93
CA TYR A 119 -5.90 -14.58 13.11
C TYR A 119 -6.30 -15.17 14.46
N GLY A 120 -6.62 -16.46 14.49
CA GLY A 120 -6.93 -17.20 15.73
C GLY A 120 -8.10 -16.62 16.53
N PHE A 121 -9.24 -16.34 15.90
CA PHE A 121 -10.33 -15.59 16.55
C PHE A 121 -9.86 -14.25 17.14
N TYR A 122 -9.01 -13.54 16.38
CA TYR A 122 -8.47 -12.21 16.69
C TYR A 122 -7.45 -12.16 17.85
N ASN A 123 -7.02 -13.29 18.41
CA ASN A 123 -6.01 -13.32 19.48
C ASN A 123 -4.56 -13.48 18.97
N ARG A 124 -4.34 -13.67 17.66
CA ARG A 124 -3.01 -13.73 17.01
C ARG A 124 -2.74 -12.52 16.11
N GLY A 125 -3.35 -11.39 16.46
CA GLY A 125 -3.26 -10.16 15.71
C GLY A 125 -4.04 -10.20 14.38
N TYR A 126 -3.75 -9.24 13.51
CA TYR A 126 -4.46 -9.08 12.24
C TYR A 126 -3.60 -8.51 11.11
N CYS A 127 -4.00 -8.77 9.87
CA CYS A 127 -3.51 -8.06 8.69
C CYS A 127 -4.62 -7.14 8.17
N GLN A 128 -4.33 -5.86 7.97
CA GLN A 128 -5.25 -4.90 7.35
C GLN A 128 -4.58 -4.23 6.17
N ALA A 129 -5.29 -4.13 5.04
CA ALA A 129 -4.74 -3.47 3.86
C ALA A 129 -5.39 -2.11 3.57
N ARG A 130 -4.56 -1.25 2.98
CA ARG A 130 -4.82 0.17 2.71
C ARG A 130 -4.50 0.45 1.24
N ILE A 131 -5.22 1.40 0.65
CA ILE A 131 -4.89 1.97 -0.65
C ILE A 131 -4.85 3.48 -0.53
N ALA A 132 -3.80 4.10 -1.09
CA ALA A 132 -3.71 5.53 -1.32
C ALA A 132 -3.35 5.77 -2.80
N ALA A 133 -4.05 6.70 -3.45
CA ALA A 133 -3.79 7.08 -4.82
C ALA A 133 -3.58 8.59 -4.94
N PHE A 134 -2.42 9.00 -5.41
CA PHE A 134 -2.05 10.35 -5.76
C PHE A 134 -2.47 10.59 -7.22
N ASP A 135 -3.35 11.56 -7.43
CA ASP A 135 -3.78 12.01 -8.75
C ASP A 135 -3.06 13.33 -9.05
N THR A 136 -1.98 13.26 -9.82
CA THR A 136 -1.08 14.40 -10.00
C THR A 136 -1.60 15.41 -11.03
N GLU A 137 -2.47 14.97 -11.94
CA GLU A 137 -3.19 15.86 -12.87
C GLU A 137 -4.09 16.83 -12.09
N THR A 138 -4.88 16.32 -11.15
CA THR A 138 -5.85 17.12 -10.38
C THR A 138 -5.32 17.62 -9.04
N GLY A 139 -4.15 17.14 -8.59
CA GLY A 139 -3.61 17.45 -7.27
C GLY A 139 -4.52 16.92 -6.15
N THR A 140 -5.03 15.68 -6.29
CA THR A 140 -5.92 15.08 -5.27
C THR A 140 -5.40 13.77 -4.73
N LEU A 141 -5.70 13.51 -3.46
CA LEU A 141 -5.43 12.23 -2.80
C LEU A 141 -6.72 11.45 -2.62
N ILE A 142 -6.74 10.18 -3.06
CA ILE A 142 -7.87 9.26 -2.85
C ILE A 142 -7.41 8.10 -1.96
N CYS A 143 -7.97 8.03 -0.76
CA CYS A 143 -7.64 6.98 0.20
C CYS A 143 -8.79 5.99 0.41
N SER A 144 -8.42 4.74 0.64
CA SER A 144 -9.32 3.76 1.27
C SER A 144 -9.61 4.17 2.72
N PRO A 145 -10.76 3.81 3.29
CA PRO A 145 -11.12 4.20 4.66
C PRO A 145 -10.18 3.71 5.77
N ALA A 146 -9.45 2.61 5.57
CA ALA A 146 -8.41 2.16 6.52
C ALA A 146 -7.11 3.00 6.44
N ALA A 147 -6.96 3.83 5.40
CA ALA A 147 -5.82 4.71 5.19
C ALA A 147 -6.07 6.15 5.66
N LYS A 148 -7.16 6.39 6.42
CA LYS A 148 -7.49 7.73 6.92
C LYS A 148 -6.40 8.32 7.82
N GLU A 149 -5.74 7.48 8.60
CA GLU A 149 -4.66 7.88 9.51
C GLU A 149 -3.43 8.41 8.75
N LEU A 150 -3.21 7.95 7.51
CA LEU A 150 -2.09 8.36 6.65
C LEU A 150 -2.40 9.63 5.83
N MET A 151 -3.64 10.12 5.92
CA MET A 151 -4.13 11.16 5.00
C MET A 151 -3.43 12.49 5.21
N LEU A 152 -3.11 12.85 6.45
CA LEU A 152 -2.46 14.13 6.77
C LEU A 152 -1.03 14.16 6.22
N GLU A 153 -0.26 13.09 6.44
CA GLU A 153 1.11 12.95 5.97
C GLU A 153 1.15 12.92 4.45
N TYR A 154 0.27 12.15 3.81
CA TYR A 154 0.26 12.01 2.36
C TYR A 154 -0.23 13.28 1.65
N GLN A 155 -1.10 14.07 2.28
CA GLN A 155 -1.44 15.39 1.78
C GLN A 155 -0.23 16.34 1.78
N ARG A 156 0.62 16.29 2.81
CA ARG A 156 1.87 17.08 2.82
C ARG A 156 2.84 16.65 1.73
N ILE A 157 2.92 15.35 1.46
CA ILE A 157 3.75 14.78 0.39
C ILE A 157 3.27 15.26 -0.98
N LEU A 158 1.94 15.27 -1.20
CA LEU A 158 1.31 15.74 -2.43
C LEU A 158 1.68 17.20 -2.75
N GLY A 159 1.77 18.06 -1.74
CA GLY A 159 2.10 19.48 -1.87
C GLY A 159 0.98 20.39 -1.40
#